data_AF-A0A9D8WSP3-F1
#
_entry.id   AF-A0A9D8WSP3-F1
#
_cell.length_a   1.000
_cell.length_b   1.000
_cell.length_c   1.000
_cell.angle_alpha   90.00
_cell.angle_beta   90.00
_cell.angle_gamma   90.00
#
_symmetry.space_group_name_H-M   'P 1'
#
loop_
_entity.id
_entity.type
_entity.pdbx_description
1 polymer ?
#
loop_
_entity_poly.entity_id
_entity_poly.type
_entity_poly.pdbx_seq_one_letter_code
_entity_poly.pdbx_strand_id
1 'polypeptide(L)'
;MSVITLHCSNNIKNYNLCLDNAVAGFGHRGPMPNDKVYLLIKNGKKTFCGARFELDDVTDDKPWEDSDKYVLCYSIKNIEYCNFFNISFLSEVGGKFWALKYLQGSKKFDEIAANRINEEFNKNICSERKYLKMNNIDISDESDEENIDDKDVEQIIREVPEAEIKIMGTFQTINFQNETDKFKGLETLVNKNFFSLFTSYKEERTILIAKNRLFKTHQTNENITGISSIPDALLISFDNKNKLQISLVEYECYGDGKTRSTEKSKYLNSHIIPQLMQFASSFSIITDKSIRDTTIKDWIAKIIDYTSDNKELSDKIDTWVKEMYPEISTRAIISFFEKKLLEAFEANVHVFLIIDELSYDQKETIRNIITSFKVEKGNSVVFDASVVKLVQKISFVNQEFEYALTAQ
;
A
#
# COMPACT_ATOMS: atom_id res chain seq x y z
N MET A 1 13.06 10.23 15.48
CA MET A 1 13.37 8.81 15.25
C MET A 1 12.89 8.04 16.44
N SER A 2 11.89 7.17 16.26
CA SER A 2 11.41 6.31 17.35
C SER A 2 12.19 5.01 17.37
N VAL A 3 12.30 4.38 18.53
CA VAL A 3 12.83 3.02 18.66
C VAL A 3 11.66 2.08 18.88
N ILE A 4 11.56 1.06 18.03
CA ILE A 4 10.49 0.05 18.07
C ILE A 4 11.08 -1.35 17.93
N THR A 5 10.26 -2.36 18.18
CA THR A 5 10.60 -3.76 17.90
C THR A 5 9.73 -4.36 16.81
N LEU A 6 10.30 -5.29 16.05
CA LEU A 6 9.56 -6.17 15.16
C LEU A 6 9.80 -7.61 15.62
N HIS A 7 8.74 -8.29 16.07
CA HIS A 7 8.84 -9.61 16.67
C HIS A 7 8.32 -10.69 15.71
N CYS A 8 9.21 -11.56 15.22
CA CYS A 8 8.86 -12.64 14.29
C CYS A 8 8.33 -13.92 14.99
N SER A 9 8.05 -13.84 16.29
CA SER A 9 7.61 -14.98 17.11
C SER A 9 8.59 -16.15 16.98
N ASN A 10 8.13 -17.39 16.87
CA ASN A 10 8.96 -18.57 16.65
C ASN A 10 9.33 -18.78 15.17
N ASN A 11 8.94 -17.89 14.25
CA ASN A 11 9.11 -18.08 12.82
C ASN A 11 10.47 -17.57 12.32
N ILE A 12 11.46 -18.46 12.37
CA ILE A 12 12.82 -18.21 11.84
C ILE A 12 12.81 -17.92 10.33
N LYS A 13 11.90 -18.53 9.57
CA LYS A 13 11.77 -18.27 8.12
C LYS A 13 11.39 -16.81 7.88
N ASN A 14 10.40 -16.27 8.60
CA ASN A 14 9.98 -14.87 8.44
C ASN A 14 11.05 -13.88 8.88
N TYR A 15 11.77 -14.18 9.97
CA TYR A 15 12.93 -13.40 10.40
C TYR A 15 13.99 -13.33 9.29
N ASN A 16 14.28 -14.48 8.66
CA ASN A 16 15.27 -14.53 7.60
C ASN A 16 14.81 -13.81 6.32
N LEU A 17 13.57 -14.06 5.88
CA LEU A 17 12.99 -13.41 4.70
C LEU A 17 12.98 -11.89 4.82
N CYS A 18 12.73 -11.36 6.01
CA CYS A 18 12.78 -9.92 6.29
C CYS A 18 14.16 -9.32 5.94
N LEU A 19 15.23 -9.98 6.39
CA LEU A 19 16.61 -9.54 6.15
C LEU A 19 17.08 -9.85 4.72
N ASP A 20 16.69 -10.99 4.16
CA ASP A 20 17.10 -11.44 2.82
C ASP A 20 16.53 -10.55 1.71
N ASN A 21 15.28 -10.10 1.88
CA ASN A 21 14.58 -9.26 0.91
C ASN A 21 14.63 -7.77 1.26
N ALA A 22 15.21 -7.41 2.41
CA ALA A 22 15.22 -6.06 2.94
C ALA A 22 13.80 -5.45 3.07
N VAL A 23 12.86 -6.22 3.61
CA VAL A 23 11.45 -5.81 3.81
C VAL A 23 10.97 -6.12 5.23
N ALA A 24 10.32 -5.17 5.89
CA ALA A 24 9.66 -5.33 7.18
C ALA A 24 8.13 -5.18 7.06
N GLY A 25 7.38 -6.18 7.53
CA GLY A 25 5.91 -6.21 7.47
C GLY A 25 5.27 -6.05 8.85
N PHE A 26 4.18 -5.27 8.91
CA PHE A 26 3.46 -4.96 10.14
C PHE A 26 1.96 -5.25 10.00
N GLY A 27 1.37 -5.86 11.04
CA GLY A 27 -0.06 -6.18 11.09
C GLY A 27 -0.97 -4.98 11.41
N HIS A 28 -0.40 -3.80 11.66
CA HIS A 28 -1.15 -2.58 11.95
C HIS A 28 -0.43 -1.36 11.36
N ARG A 29 -1.17 -0.27 11.18
CA ARG A 29 -0.59 1.05 10.87
C ARG A 29 0.02 1.63 12.15
N GLY A 30 1.15 2.32 12.07
CA GLY A 30 1.81 2.89 13.26
C GLY A 30 3.30 3.17 13.09
N PRO A 31 4.11 2.19 12.66
CA PRO A 31 5.51 2.43 12.31
C PRO A 31 5.64 3.49 11.22
N MET A 32 6.71 4.27 11.26
CA MET A 32 6.96 5.37 10.32
C MET A 32 8.33 5.26 9.66
N PRO A 33 8.52 5.87 8.47
CA PRO A 33 9.84 6.03 7.88
C PRO A 33 10.86 6.60 8.87
N ASN A 34 12.07 6.06 8.83
CA ASN A 34 13.20 6.35 9.72
C ASN A 34 13.01 5.94 11.19
N ASP A 35 11.99 5.13 11.54
CA ASP A 35 11.99 4.46 12.83
C ASP A 35 13.09 3.39 12.87
N LYS A 36 13.78 3.30 14.01
CA LYS A 36 14.82 2.30 14.27
C LYS A 36 14.19 1.05 14.86
N VAL A 37 14.34 -0.07 14.16
CA VAL A 37 13.68 -1.34 14.48
C VAL A 37 14.70 -2.34 14.98
N TYR A 38 14.44 -2.91 16.15
CA TYR A 38 15.16 -4.10 16.62
C TYR A 38 14.39 -5.35 16.22
N LEU A 39 15.01 -6.21 15.41
CA LEU A 39 14.40 -7.43 14.92
C LEU A 39 14.58 -8.56 15.92
N LEU A 40 13.45 -9.10 16.38
CA LEU A 40 13.37 -10.05 17.47
C LEU A 40 12.84 -11.40 17.00
N ILE A 41 13.33 -12.45 17.65
CA ILE A 41 12.88 -13.81 17.43
C ILE A 41 12.81 -14.59 18.75
N LYS A 42 11.77 -15.40 18.90
CA LYS A 42 11.58 -16.28 20.05
C LYS A 42 12.22 -17.63 19.75
N ASN A 43 13.06 -18.10 20.67
CA ASN A 43 13.58 -19.47 20.68
C ASN A 43 13.36 -20.06 22.08
N GLY A 44 12.46 -21.04 22.17
CA GLY A 44 11.92 -21.52 23.45
C GLY A 44 11.20 -20.40 24.23
N LYS A 45 11.52 -20.24 25.52
CA LYS A 45 10.93 -19.21 26.39
C LYS A 45 11.66 -17.87 26.35
N LYS A 46 12.65 -17.70 25.48
CA LYS A 46 13.49 -16.49 25.41
C LYS A 46 13.32 -15.78 24.08
N THR A 47 13.32 -14.45 24.13
CA THR A 47 13.32 -13.60 22.93
C THR A 47 14.72 -13.03 22.74
N PHE A 48 15.22 -13.13 21.52
CA PHE A 48 16.55 -12.71 21.14
C PHE A 48 16.49 -11.61 20.08
N CYS A 49 17.39 -10.64 20.18
CA CYS A 49 17.66 -9.68 19.13
C CYS A 49 18.90 -10.11 18.35
N GLY A 50 18.86 -10.04 17.02
CA GLY A 50 20.00 -10.38 16.16
C GLY A 50 20.33 -9.34 15.09
N ALA A 51 19.45 -8.37 14.86
CA ALA A 51 19.64 -7.31 13.89
C ALA A 51 18.86 -6.07 14.29
N ARG A 52 19.33 -4.91 13.81
CA ARG A 52 18.54 -3.68 13.79
C ARG A 52 18.65 -3.02 12.43
N PHE A 53 17.65 -2.23 12.06
CA PHE A 53 17.62 -1.51 10.79
C PHE A 53 16.74 -0.27 10.93
N GLU A 54 16.76 0.58 9.92
CA GLU A 54 15.86 1.73 9.81
C GLU A 54 14.80 1.44 8.76
N LEU A 55 13.55 1.79 9.06
CA LEU A 55 12.49 1.77 8.04
C LEU A 55 12.78 2.84 7.00
N ASP A 56 12.63 2.48 5.74
CA ASP A 56 12.77 3.41 4.63
C ASP A 56 11.39 3.72 4.06
N ASP A 57 11.08 3.22 2.88
CA ASP A 57 9.86 3.56 2.15
C ASP A 57 8.81 2.48 2.28
N VAL A 58 7.53 2.88 2.28
CA VAL A 58 6.42 1.92 2.15
C VAL A 58 6.60 1.16 0.82
N THR A 59 6.45 -0.17 0.86
CA THR A 59 6.62 -1.05 -0.30
C THR A 59 5.47 -2.04 -0.41
N ASP A 60 5.17 -2.45 -1.65
CA ASP A 60 4.22 -3.52 -1.96
C ASP A 60 4.88 -4.91 -1.95
N ASP A 61 6.21 -4.97 -1.79
CA ASP A 61 6.92 -6.24 -1.69
C ASP A 61 6.50 -6.98 -0.42
N LYS A 62 5.98 -8.20 -0.58
CA LYS A 62 5.58 -9.09 0.53
C LYS A 62 6.16 -10.48 0.32
N PRO A 63 7.40 -10.75 0.79
CA PRO A 63 8.09 -12.03 0.54
C PRO A 63 7.53 -13.22 1.34
N TRP A 64 6.55 -13.00 2.22
CA TRP A 64 5.96 -14.03 3.09
C TRP A 64 4.76 -14.70 2.42
N GLU A 65 4.60 -15.99 2.66
CA GLU A 65 3.44 -16.77 2.17
C GLU A 65 2.11 -16.30 2.80
N ASP A 66 2.15 -15.73 4.00
CA ASP A 66 1.00 -15.15 4.69
C ASP A 66 0.94 -13.62 4.59
N SER A 67 1.29 -13.09 3.40
CA SER A 67 1.35 -11.66 3.07
C SER A 67 0.11 -10.85 3.48
N ASP A 68 -1.07 -11.48 3.48
CA ASP A 68 -2.36 -10.84 3.78
C ASP A 68 -2.47 -10.36 5.22
N LYS A 69 -1.69 -10.93 6.15
CA LYS A 69 -1.67 -10.49 7.55
C LYS A 69 -0.94 -9.16 7.74
N TYR A 70 -0.11 -8.76 6.77
CA TYR A 70 0.71 -7.56 6.85
C TYR A 70 -0.01 -6.41 6.13
N VAL A 71 -0.62 -5.54 6.94
CA VAL A 71 -1.36 -4.35 6.51
C VAL A 71 -0.43 -3.31 5.89
N LEU A 72 0.81 -3.20 6.38
CA LEU A 72 1.77 -2.20 5.93
C LEU A 72 3.18 -2.81 5.89
N CYS A 73 3.89 -2.61 4.78
CA CYS A 73 5.25 -3.10 4.59
C CYS A 73 6.19 -1.94 4.24
N TYR A 74 7.44 -2.04 4.68
CA TYR A 74 8.49 -1.06 4.42
C TYR A 74 9.72 -1.75 3.84
N SER A 75 10.39 -1.12 2.87
CA SER A 75 11.80 -1.41 2.61
C SER A 75 12.64 -1.00 3.82
N ILE A 76 13.76 -1.67 4.04
CA ILE A 76 14.65 -1.40 5.17
C ILE A 76 16.03 -0.95 4.68
N LYS A 77 16.65 -0.03 5.41
CA LYS A 77 18.01 0.47 5.17
C LYS A 77 18.86 0.38 6.43
N ASN A 78 20.17 0.61 6.27
CA ASN A 78 21.13 0.67 7.39
C ASN A 78 21.05 -0.57 8.31
N ILE A 79 21.05 -1.77 7.72
CA ILE A 79 20.98 -3.02 8.47
C ILE A 79 22.30 -3.23 9.22
N GLU A 80 22.21 -3.36 10.53
CA GLU A 80 23.31 -3.72 11.42
C GLU A 80 23.03 -5.07 12.08
N TYR A 81 24.06 -5.89 12.19
CA TYR A 81 23.97 -7.22 12.80
C TYR A 81 24.63 -7.24 14.18
N CYS A 82 24.13 -8.12 15.04
CA CYS A 82 24.74 -8.40 16.33
C CYS A 82 24.75 -9.92 16.61
N ASN A 83 25.60 -10.33 17.54
CA ASN A 83 25.46 -11.65 18.15
C ASN A 83 24.14 -11.70 18.92
N PHE A 84 23.40 -12.80 18.78
CA PHE A 84 22.09 -12.92 19.43
C PHE A 84 22.22 -12.74 20.94
N PHE A 85 21.50 -11.75 21.47
CA PHE A 85 21.41 -11.49 22.91
C PHE A 85 19.95 -11.54 23.36
N ASN A 86 19.73 -12.04 24.57
CA ASN A 86 18.40 -12.15 25.15
C ASN A 86 17.93 -10.78 25.64
N ILE A 87 16.73 -10.35 25.22
CA ILE A 87 16.19 -9.04 25.58
C ILE A 87 15.48 -8.99 26.94
N SER A 88 15.45 -10.10 27.68
CA SER A 88 14.80 -10.16 29.01
C SER A 88 15.35 -9.14 30.00
N PHE A 89 16.54 -8.56 29.79
CA PHE A 89 17.05 -7.47 30.63
C PHE A 89 16.12 -6.25 30.63
N LEU A 90 15.23 -6.11 29.65
CA LEU A 90 14.22 -5.06 29.63
C LEU A 90 13.22 -5.18 30.80
N SER A 91 13.15 -6.32 31.49
CA SER A 91 12.38 -6.43 32.74
C SER A 91 12.92 -5.52 33.86
N GLU A 92 14.21 -5.14 33.82
CA GLU A 92 14.81 -4.20 34.78
C GLU A 92 14.18 -2.81 34.68
N VAL A 93 13.71 -2.43 33.50
CA VAL A 93 13.15 -1.08 33.22
C VAL A 93 11.64 -1.11 32.98
N GLY A 94 11.11 -2.19 32.42
CA GLY A 94 9.69 -2.38 32.14
C GLY A 94 8.90 -3.07 33.25
N GLY A 95 9.57 -3.51 34.32
CA GLY A 95 8.95 -4.19 35.44
C GLY A 95 8.39 -5.57 35.08
N LYS A 96 7.42 -6.03 35.86
CA LYS A 96 6.81 -7.37 35.73
C LYS A 96 6.17 -7.59 34.36
N PHE A 97 5.55 -6.57 33.78
CA PHE A 97 4.81 -6.65 32.52
C PHE A 97 5.57 -6.06 31.31
N TRP A 98 6.90 -6.05 31.36
CA TRP A 98 7.75 -5.48 30.31
C TRP A 98 7.45 -6.03 28.91
N ALA A 99 7.09 -7.32 28.80
CA ALA A 99 6.77 -7.95 27.54
C ALA A 99 5.53 -7.33 26.88
N LEU A 100 4.47 -7.06 27.65
CA LEU A 100 3.28 -6.34 27.17
C LEU A 100 3.59 -4.89 26.82
N LYS A 101 4.47 -4.25 27.60
CA LYS A 101 4.86 -2.86 27.39
C LYS A 101 5.66 -2.66 26.11
N TYR A 102 6.56 -3.59 25.79
CA TYR A 102 7.59 -3.39 24.75
C TYR A 102 7.50 -4.35 23.56
N LEU A 103 6.91 -5.54 23.70
CA LEU A 103 6.88 -6.55 22.62
C LEU A 103 5.51 -6.64 21.93
N GLN A 104 4.46 -6.07 22.53
CA GLN A 104 3.11 -6.12 21.97
C GLN A 104 2.92 -5.03 20.91
N GLY A 105 2.84 -5.45 19.65
CA GLY A 105 2.79 -4.53 18.52
C GLY A 105 4.10 -3.75 18.38
N SER A 106 4.25 -3.01 17.29
CA SER A 106 5.44 -2.19 17.06
C SER A 106 5.36 -0.85 17.80
N LYS A 107 5.17 -0.93 19.13
CA LYS A 107 5.08 0.22 20.04
C LYS A 107 6.43 0.90 20.20
N LYS A 108 6.38 2.21 20.47
CA LYS A 108 7.56 3.03 20.74
C LYS A 108 8.09 2.74 22.13
N PHE A 109 9.40 2.51 22.22
CA PHE A 109 10.09 2.44 23.51
C PHE A 109 10.09 3.82 24.17
N ASP A 110 10.00 3.81 25.50
CA ASP A 110 10.40 4.98 26.29
C ASP A 110 11.92 5.19 26.20
N GLU A 111 12.38 6.38 26.56
CA GLU A 111 13.79 6.79 26.41
C GLU A 111 14.75 5.87 27.16
N ILE A 112 14.35 5.37 28.32
CA ILE A 112 15.16 4.48 29.17
C ILE A 112 15.34 3.12 28.48
N ALA A 113 14.25 2.50 28.04
CA ALA A 113 14.29 1.24 27.31
C ALA A 113 15.03 1.35 25.98
N ALA A 114 14.83 2.46 25.25
CA ALA A 114 15.51 2.75 23.99
C ALA A 114 17.03 2.85 24.16
N ASN A 115 17.49 3.54 25.22
CA ASN A 115 18.90 3.63 25.54
C ASN A 115 19.46 2.26 25.95
N ARG A 116 18.74 1.52 26.79
CA ARG A 116 19.19 0.22 27.30
C ARG A 116 19.35 -0.82 26.20
N ILE A 117 18.40 -0.93 25.27
CA ILE A 117 18.53 -1.87 24.15
C ILE A 117 19.64 -1.46 23.19
N ASN A 118 19.85 -0.15 23.00
CA ASN A 118 20.92 0.37 22.15
C ASN A 118 22.31 0.08 22.73
N GLU A 119 22.50 0.29 24.03
CA GLU A 119 23.73 -0.08 24.74
C GLU A 119 24.02 -1.57 24.59
N GLU A 120 23.02 -2.42 24.83
CA GLU A 120 23.20 -3.86 24.78
C GLU A 120 23.46 -4.36 23.35
N PHE A 121 22.80 -3.77 22.35
CA PHE A 121 23.08 -4.05 20.95
C PHE A 121 24.51 -3.67 20.58
N ASN A 122 24.97 -2.47 20.96
CA ASN A 122 26.30 -1.97 20.61
C ASN A 122 27.44 -2.84 21.21
N LYS A 123 27.22 -3.46 22.37
CA LYS A 123 28.17 -4.45 22.95
C LYS A 123 28.27 -5.73 22.12
N ASN A 124 27.23 -6.06 21.38
CA ASN A 124 27.09 -7.32 20.66
C ASN A 124 27.25 -7.17 19.13
N ILE A 125 27.52 -5.97 18.61
CA ILE A 125 27.67 -5.72 17.17
C ILE A 125 28.66 -6.70 16.53
N CYS A 126 28.29 -7.20 15.35
CA CYS A 126 29.14 -8.07 14.56
C CYS A 126 29.08 -7.70 13.07
N SER A 127 30.12 -8.04 12.32
CA SER A 127 30.26 -7.68 10.91
C SER A 127 29.41 -8.53 9.97
N GLU A 128 29.01 -9.73 10.41
CA GLU A 128 28.32 -10.72 9.59
C GLU A 128 27.06 -11.21 10.27
N ARG A 129 26.00 -11.38 9.48
CA ARG A 129 24.74 -11.96 9.93
C ARG A 129 24.97 -13.32 10.57
N LYS A 130 24.40 -13.49 11.76
CA LYS A 130 24.34 -14.79 12.43
C LYS A 130 23.02 -15.47 12.12
N TYR A 131 23.09 -16.77 11.84
CA TYR A 131 21.91 -17.62 11.72
C TYR A 131 21.72 -18.33 13.05
N LEU A 132 20.50 -18.32 13.57
CA LEU A 132 20.15 -19.11 14.74
C LEU A 132 20.31 -20.59 14.37
N LYS A 133 21.26 -21.29 15.02
CA LYS A 133 21.37 -22.74 14.87
C LYS A 133 20.17 -23.35 15.58
N MET A 134 19.25 -23.95 14.82
CA MET A 134 18.25 -24.86 15.38
C MET A 134 19.02 -26.03 16.00
N ASN A 135 19.22 -26.01 17.32
CA ASN A 135 19.37 -27.27 18.01
C ASN A 135 18.01 -27.96 17.87
N ASN A 136 18.00 -29.23 17.45
CA ASN A 136 16.82 -30.10 17.53
C ASN A 136 16.35 -30.12 18.99
N ILE A 137 15.49 -29.18 19.34
CA ILE A 137 14.74 -29.15 20.58
C ILE A 137 13.34 -29.49 20.10
N ASP A 138 12.80 -30.56 20.67
CA ASP A 138 11.45 -31.05 20.42
C ASP A 138 10.51 -29.86 20.19
N ILE A 139 9.83 -29.89 19.04
CA ILE A 139 8.62 -29.12 18.80
C ILE A 139 7.55 -29.75 19.69
N SER A 140 7.71 -29.66 21.01
CA SER A 140 6.55 -29.68 21.87
C SER A 140 5.89 -28.34 21.63
N ASP A 141 4.74 -28.37 20.94
CA ASP A 141 3.74 -27.30 20.88
C ASP A 141 3.16 -26.99 22.27
N GLU A 142 3.99 -26.98 23.32
CA GLU A 142 3.69 -26.33 24.57
C GLU A 142 3.94 -24.84 24.36
N SER A 143 3.02 -24.22 23.61
CA SER A 143 2.71 -22.81 23.81
C SER A 143 2.19 -22.68 25.24
N ASP A 144 3.11 -22.63 26.21
CA ASP A 144 2.85 -21.97 27.47
C ASP A 144 2.62 -20.50 27.11
N GLU A 145 1.40 -20.17 26.68
CA GLU A 145 0.86 -18.83 26.85
C GLU A 145 1.14 -18.49 28.31
N GLU A 146 1.82 -17.36 28.55
CA GLU A 146 1.94 -16.85 29.91
C GLU A 146 0.52 -16.61 30.40
N ASN A 147 -0.04 -17.60 31.10
CA ASN A 147 -1.36 -17.51 31.69
C ASN A 147 -1.30 -16.39 32.71
N ILE A 148 -1.83 -15.24 32.31
CA ILE A 148 -2.02 -14.09 33.20
C ILE A 148 -2.99 -14.57 34.28
N ASP A 149 -2.54 -14.62 35.54
CA ASP A 149 -3.43 -14.89 36.68
C ASP A 149 -4.49 -13.77 36.74
N ASP A 150 -5.76 -14.13 36.97
CA ASP A 150 -6.87 -13.18 37.12
C ASP A 150 -6.55 -12.08 38.16
N LYS A 151 -5.71 -12.39 39.14
CA LYS A 151 -5.24 -11.43 40.16
C LYS A 151 -4.33 -10.33 39.61
N ASP A 152 -3.62 -10.60 38.52
CA ASP A 152 -2.70 -9.65 37.89
C ASP A 152 -3.42 -8.69 36.92
N VAL A 153 -4.67 -8.96 36.53
CA VAL A 153 -5.42 -8.17 35.56
C VAL A 153 -5.57 -6.71 36.00
N GLU A 154 -5.96 -6.45 37.25
CA GLU A 154 -6.07 -5.08 37.77
C GLU A 154 -4.72 -4.35 37.79
N GLN A 155 -3.64 -5.08 38.06
CA GLN A 155 -2.29 -4.52 38.07
C GLN A 155 -1.81 -4.21 36.65
N ILE A 156 -2.09 -5.09 35.69
CA ILE A 156 -1.80 -4.88 34.26
C ILE A 156 -2.55 -3.67 33.73
N ILE A 157 -3.84 -3.52 34.02
CA ILE A 157 -4.62 -2.37 33.55
C ILE A 157 -4.07 -1.05 34.12
N ARG A 158 -3.52 -1.06 35.34
CA ARG A 158 -2.89 0.13 35.94
C ARG A 158 -1.53 0.45 35.33
N GLU A 159 -0.67 -0.55 35.13
CA GLU A 159 0.70 -0.37 34.66
C GLU A 159 0.80 -0.25 33.13
N VAL A 160 -0.08 -0.92 32.40
CA VAL A 160 -0.19 -0.92 30.93
C VAL A 160 -1.68 -0.77 30.53
N PRO A 161 -2.28 0.43 30.68
CA PRO A 161 -3.69 0.65 30.36
C PRO A 161 -4.08 0.30 28.92
N GLU A 162 -3.12 0.41 28.00
CA GLU A 162 -3.30 0.08 26.59
C GLU A 162 -3.38 -1.44 26.31
N ALA A 163 -3.08 -2.29 27.29
CA ALA A 163 -3.26 -3.73 27.16
C ALA A 163 -4.75 -4.12 27.16
N GLU A 164 -5.60 -3.29 27.78
CA GLU A 164 -7.05 -3.46 27.75
C GLU A 164 -7.61 -2.98 26.40
N ILE A 165 -8.23 -3.91 25.66
CA ILE A 165 -8.93 -3.55 24.43
C ILE A 165 -10.28 -2.93 24.79
N LYS A 166 -10.37 -1.61 24.71
CA LYS A 166 -11.62 -0.86 24.93
C LYS A 166 -12.45 -0.81 23.65
N ILE A 167 -13.62 -1.45 23.67
CA ILE A 167 -14.59 -1.35 22.57
C ILE A 167 -15.34 -0.02 22.69
N MET A 168 -14.90 0.98 21.94
CA MET A 168 -15.46 2.34 21.98
C MET A 168 -16.65 2.56 21.03
N GLY A 169 -16.96 1.57 20.20
CA GLY A 169 -18.04 1.61 19.23
C GLY A 169 -17.95 0.48 18.22
N THR A 170 -18.91 0.41 17.31
CA THR A 170 -18.90 -0.48 16.15
C THR A 170 -18.82 0.33 14.87
N PHE A 171 -18.44 -0.32 13.77
CA PHE A 171 -18.52 0.27 12.44
C PHE A 171 -19.62 -0.42 11.65
N GLN A 172 -20.45 0.37 10.99
CA GLN A 172 -21.44 -0.10 10.05
C GLN A 172 -21.06 0.36 8.64
N THR A 173 -21.05 -0.56 7.68
CA THR A 173 -20.91 -0.19 6.27
C THR A 173 -22.17 0.52 5.80
N ILE A 174 -22.00 1.66 5.15
CA ILE A 174 -23.07 2.39 4.48
C ILE A 174 -22.75 2.44 3.00
N ASN A 175 -23.79 2.42 2.18
CA ASN A 175 -23.62 2.52 0.74
C ASN A 175 -23.24 3.95 0.36
N PHE A 176 -22.46 4.06 -0.70
CA PHE A 176 -22.37 5.32 -1.44
C PHE A 176 -23.69 5.59 -2.17
N GLN A 177 -23.96 6.86 -2.44
CA GLN A 177 -25.18 7.21 -3.17
C GLN A 177 -25.06 6.84 -4.66
N ASN A 178 -23.90 7.12 -5.26
CA ASN A 178 -23.45 6.75 -6.60
C ASN A 178 -21.96 7.13 -6.75
N GLU A 179 -21.42 7.15 -7.96
CA GLU A 179 -20.04 7.53 -8.27
C GLU A 179 -19.79 9.03 -8.05
N THR A 180 -20.66 9.88 -8.60
CA THR A 180 -20.41 11.32 -8.81
C THR A 180 -21.05 12.27 -7.79
N ASP A 181 -21.81 11.74 -6.81
CA ASP A 181 -22.49 12.56 -5.81
C ASP A 181 -21.49 13.45 -5.05
N LYS A 182 -21.89 14.70 -4.79
CA LYS A 182 -20.99 15.72 -4.23
C LYS A 182 -20.59 15.46 -2.78
N PHE A 183 -21.40 14.71 -2.04
CA PHE A 183 -21.23 14.49 -0.60
C PHE A 183 -20.99 13.02 -0.26
N LYS A 184 -21.67 12.11 -0.96
CA LYS A 184 -21.64 10.66 -0.75
C LYS A 184 -21.25 9.89 -2.02
N GLY A 185 -20.60 10.57 -2.97
CA GLY A 185 -20.10 9.96 -4.19
C GLY A 185 -18.77 9.25 -3.95
N LEU A 186 -18.62 8.04 -4.48
CA LEU A 186 -17.38 7.27 -4.37
C LEU A 186 -16.19 8.03 -4.98
N GLU A 187 -16.32 8.54 -6.20
CA GLU A 187 -15.27 9.31 -6.89
C GLU A 187 -14.88 10.55 -6.06
N THR A 188 -15.89 11.34 -5.63
CA THR A 188 -15.66 12.58 -4.89
C THR A 188 -14.91 12.33 -3.58
N LEU A 189 -15.30 11.30 -2.84
CA LEU A 189 -14.73 10.99 -1.53
C LEU A 189 -13.33 10.35 -1.66
N VAL A 190 -13.13 9.47 -2.64
CA VAL A 190 -11.84 8.85 -2.89
C VAL A 190 -10.83 9.87 -3.39
N ASN A 191 -11.18 10.72 -4.36
CA ASN A 191 -10.25 11.74 -4.88
C ASN A 191 -9.74 12.70 -3.80
N LYS A 192 -10.61 13.11 -2.86
CA LYS A 192 -10.22 13.97 -1.73
C LYS A 192 -9.27 13.30 -0.74
N ASN A 193 -9.25 11.97 -0.69
CA ASN A 193 -8.51 11.20 0.31
C ASN A 193 -7.54 10.20 -0.33
N PHE A 194 -7.21 10.37 -1.62
CA PHE A 194 -6.56 9.33 -2.43
C PHE A 194 -5.24 8.86 -1.80
N PHE A 195 -4.33 9.78 -1.49
CA PHE A 195 -3.02 9.45 -0.90
C PHE A 195 -3.10 8.91 0.54
N SER A 196 -4.16 9.26 1.27
CA SER A 196 -4.41 8.71 2.61
C SER A 196 -4.97 7.28 2.56
N LEU A 197 -5.73 6.96 1.50
CA LEU A 197 -6.34 5.66 1.28
C LEU A 197 -5.34 4.67 0.68
N PHE A 198 -4.63 5.08 -0.36
CA PHE A 198 -3.70 4.26 -1.11
C PHE A 198 -2.26 4.64 -0.79
N THR A 199 -1.80 4.20 0.39
CA THR A 199 -0.49 4.61 0.94
C THR A 199 0.72 4.17 0.13
N SER A 200 0.55 3.23 -0.81
CA SER A 200 1.58 2.86 -1.79
C SER A 200 1.85 3.97 -2.82
N TYR A 201 0.86 4.83 -3.10
CA TYR A 201 1.01 5.99 -3.96
C TYR A 201 1.42 7.21 -3.13
N LYS A 202 2.71 7.54 -3.19
CA LYS A 202 3.24 8.74 -2.55
C LYS A 202 2.99 9.98 -3.40
N GLU A 203 2.55 11.07 -2.80
CA GLU A 203 2.18 12.30 -3.50
C GLU A 203 3.38 12.87 -4.29
N GLU A 204 4.60 12.81 -3.74
CA GLU A 204 5.82 13.26 -4.41
C GLU A 204 6.20 12.41 -5.62
N ARG A 205 5.72 11.16 -5.72
CA ARG A 205 6.03 10.19 -6.78
C ARG A 205 4.83 9.90 -7.68
N THR A 206 3.75 10.65 -7.52
CA THR A 206 2.53 10.47 -8.31
C THR A 206 1.87 11.79 -8.71
N ILE A 207 1.14 11.75 -9.83
CA ILE A 207 0.28 12.83 -10.31
C ILE A 207 -1.09 12.21 -10.60
N LEU A 208 -2.11 12.61 -9.83
CA LEU A 208 -3.50 12.25 -10.08
C LEU A 208 -4.21 13.41 -10.80
N ILE A 209 -4.68 13.16 -12.02
CA ILE A 209 -5.44 14.10 -12.84
C ILE A 209 -6.91 13.66 -12.83
N ALA A 210 -7.65 14.08 -11.81
CA ALA A 210 -9.09 13.81 -11.64
C ALA A 210 -9.96 14.75 -12.51
N LYS A 211 -9.70 14.79 -13.82
CA LYS A 211 -10.46 15.58 -14.80
C LYS A 211 -10.87 14.70 -15.98
N ASN A 212 -11.89 13.87 -15.76
CA ASN A 212 -12.43 12.91 -16.73
C ASN A 212 -12.47 13.45 -18.17
N ARG A 213 -13.07 14.61 -18.43
CA ARG A 213 -13.25 15.15 -19.80
C ARG A 213 -11.98 15.44 -20.59
N LEU A 214 -10.80 15.47 -19.99
CA LEU A 214 -9.56 15.75 -20.72
C LEU A 214 -9.15 14.57 -21.61
N PHE A 215 -9.31 13.33 -21.14
CA PHE A 215 -8.65 12.17 -21.73
C PHE A 215 -9.65 11.29 -22.48
N LYS A 216 -10.03 11.69 -23.70
CA LYS A 216 -10.90 10.89 -24.55
C LYS A 216 -10.08 9.99 -25.48
N THR A 217 -10.43 8.71 -25.59
CA THR A 217 -9.81 7.81 -26.57
C THR A 217 -10.41 8.05 -27.97
N HIS A 218 -9.57 8.01 -29.01
CA HIS A 218 -10.08 8.03 -30.39
C HIS A 218 -10.65 6.65 -30.72
N GLN A 219 -11.90 6.61 -31.21
CA GLN A 219 -12.60 5.35 -31.51
C GLN A 219 -12.49 4.95 -32.98
N THR A 220 -12.46 3.64 -33.22
CA THR A 220 -12.75 3.01 -34.52
C THR A 220 -14.27 2.94 -34.72
N ASN A 221 -14.86 3.88 -35.47
CA ASN A 221 -16.18 3.91 -36.15
C ASN A 221 -17.47 3.29 -35.54
N GLU A 222 -17.45 2.56 -34.43
CA GLU A 222 -18.63 1.98 -33.77
C GLU A 222 -18.69 2.47 -32.32
N ASN A 223 -19.56 3.45 -32.06
CA ASN A 223 -19.92 3.83 -30.70
C ASN A 223 -20.71 2.68 -30.06
N ILE A 224 -20.14 1.99 -29.07
CA ILE A 224 -20.93 1.06 -28.26
C ILE A 224 -21.79 1.89 -27.30
N THR A 225 -23.10 1.82 -27.47
CA THR A 225 -24.06 2.62 -26.68
C THR A 225 -23.93 2.30 -25.20
N GLY A 226 -23.61 3.33 -24.39
CA GLY A 226 -23.53 3.21 -22.93
C GLY A 226 -22.16 2.85 -22.35
N ILE A 227 -21.11 2.81 -23.16
CA ILE A 227 -19.72 2.66 -22.68
C ILE A 227 -18.96 3.97 -22.93
N SER A 228 -18.30 4.49 -21.90
CA SER A 228 -17.49 5.71 -22.01
C SER A 228 -16.15 5.42 -22.69
N SER A 229 -15.72 6.33 -23.56
CA SER A 229 -14.34 6.38 -24.11
C SER A 229 -13.41 7.25 -23.26
N ILE A 230 -13.86 7.61 -22.07
CA ILE A 230 -13.22 8.60 -21.21
C ILE A 230 -13.07 7.94 -19.84
N PRO A 231 -11.84 7.72 -19.34
CA PRO A 231 -11.62 7.27 -17.98
C PRO A 231 -11.92 8.42 -17.01
N ASP A 232 -12.26 8.08 -15.78
CA ASP A 232 -12.59 9.09 -14.79
C ASP A 232 -11.38 9.91 -14.32
N ALA A 233 -10.22 9.25 -14.20
CA ALA A 233 -8.97 9.93 -13.87
C ALA A 233 -7.76 9.27 -14.53
N LEU A 234 -6.68 10.05 -14.62
CA LEU A 234 -5.37 9.57 -15.04
C LEU A 234 -4.39 9.66 -13.87
N LEU A 235 -3.76 8.55 -13.51
CA LEU A 235 -2.72 8.50 -12.49
C LEU A 235 -1.38 8.17 -13.14
N ILE A 236 -0.40 9.06 -12.96
CA ILE A 236 0.97 8.86 -13.42
C ILE A 236 1.82 8.60 -12.18
N SER A 237 2.45 7.43 -12.11
CA SER A 237 3.38 7.10 -11.03
C SER A 237 4.81 7.00 -11.55
N PHE A 238 5.76 7.42 -10.71
CA PHE A 238 7.19 7.35 -10.95
C PHE A 238 7.82 6.43 -9.91
N ASP A 239 8.21 5.24 -10.35
CA ASP A 239 8.73 4.19 -9.46
C ASP A 239 10.21 4.40 -9.10
N ASN A 240 10.70 3.61 -8.13
CA ASN A 240 12.10 3.62 -7.70
C ASN A 240 13.06 3.03 -8.75
N LYS A 241 12.54 2.39 -9.81
CA LYS A 241 13.32 1.91 -10.97
C LYS A 241 13.40 2.99 -12.07
N ASN A 242 13.01 4.21 -11.76
CA ASN A 242 13.00 5.36 -12.63
C ASN A 242 12.10 5.17 -13.87
N LYS A 243 11.00 4.45 -13.73
CA LYS A 243 10.02 4.20 -14.79
C LYS A 243 8.70 4.90 -14.47
N LEU A 244 8.11 5.44 -15.53
CA LEU A 244 6.75 5.94 -15.47
C LEU A 244 5.77 4.80 -15.74
N GLN A 245 4.64 4.84 -15.04
CA GLN A 245 3.47 4.02 -15.32
C GLN A 245 2.28 4.94 -15.58
N ILE A 246 1.48 4.59 -16.59
CA ILE A 246 0.26 5.31 -16.91
C ILE A 246 -0.92 4.45 -16.45
N SER A 247 -1.61 4.90 -15.40
CA SER A 247 -2.75 4.22 -14.82
C SER A 247 -4.04 4.94 -15.21
N LEU A 248 -4.93 4.25 -15.92
CA LEU A 248 -6.28 4.70 -16.21
C LEU A 248 -7.17 4.30 -15.04
N VAL A 249 -7.65 5.29 -14.28
CA VAL A 249 -8.43 5.07 -13.08
C VAL A 249 -9.90 5.18 -13.40
N GLU A 250 -10.66 4.16 -12.99
CA GLU A 250 -12.10 4.10 -13.16
C GLU A 250 -12.79 3.95 -11.80
N TYR A 251 -13.80 4.79 -11.54
CA TYR A 251 -14.60 4.74 -10.33
C TYR A 251 -15.96 4.14 -10.63
N GLU A 252 -16.26 3.01 -10.00
CA GLU A 252 -17.55 2.33 -10.19
C GLU A 252 -18.26 2.16 -8.87
N CYS A 253 -19.59 2.25 -8.90
CA CYS A 253 -20.40 2.11 -7.70
C CYS A 253 -21.71 1.36 -7.99
N TYR A 254 -21.96 0.32 -7.20
CA TYR A 254 -23.32 -0.23 -7.15
C TYR A 254 -24.25 0.73 -6.41
N GLY A 255 -23.78 1.26 -5.28
CA GLY A 255 -24.44 2.28 -4.48
C GLY A 255 -25.84 1.89 -4.03
N ASP A 256 -26.66 2.90 -3.72
CA ASP A 256 -28.05 2.68 -3.30
C ASP A 256 -28.95 2.16 -4.45
N GLY A 257 -28.52 2.33 -5.70
CA GLY A 257 -29.31 1.98 -6.87
C GLY A 257 -29.30 0.50 -7.25
N LYS A 258 -28.21 -0.23 -6.96
CA LYS A 258 -27.99 -1.60 -7.45
C LYS A 258 -27.79 -2.57 -6.28
N THR A 259 -28.89 -2.95 -5.63
CA THR A 259 -28.83 -3.73 -4.38
C THR A 259 -28.89 -5.25 -4.62
N ARG A 260 -29.53 -5.72 -5.70
CA ARG A 260 -29.70 -7.15 -5.96
C ARG A 260 -28.50 -7.75 -6.70
N SER A 261 -28.13 -8.98 -6.35
CA SER A 261 -27.01 -9.69 -6.99
C SER A 261 -27.14 -9.79 -8.52
N THR A 262 -28.35 -9.92 -9.05
CA THR A 262 -28.61 -9.95 -10.50
C THR A 262 -28.35 -8.60 -11.18
N GLU A 263 -28.66 -7.49 -10.50
CA GLU A 263 -28.41 -6.13 -11.02
C GLU A 263 -26.91 -5.84 -11.01
N LYS A 264 -26.24 -6.18 -9.90
CA LYS A 264 -24.78 -6.06 -9.78
C LYS A 264 -24.05 -6.88 -10.83
N SER A 265 -24.44 -8.15 -11.01
CA SER A 265 -23.86 -9.03 -12.02
C SER A 265 -24.11 -8.52 -13.44
N LYS A 266 -25.34 -8.06 -13.73
CA LYS A 266 -25.64 -7.46 -15.04
C LYS A 266 -24.77 -6.23 -15.28
N TYR A 267 -24.71 -5.30 -14.33
CA TYR A 267 -23.93 -4.07 -14.44
C TYR A 267 -22.44 -4.35 -14.63
N LEU A 268 -21.88 -5.27 -13.85
CA LEU A 268 -20.48 -5.70 -14.01
C LEU A 268 -20.18 -6.20 -15.43
N ASN A 269 -21.03 -7.09 -15.95
CA ASN A 269 -20.79 -7.74 -17.24
C ASN A 269 -21.16 -6.87 -18.45
N SER A 270 -22.13 -5.97 -18.32
CA SER A 270 -22.61 -5.14 -19.43
C SER A 270 -22.03 -3.73 -19.47
N HIS A 271 -21.41 -3.27 -18.37
CA HIS A 271 -20.88 -1.91 -18.26
C HIS A 271 -19.41 -1.92 -17.84
N ILE A 272 -19.11 -2.34 -16.60
CA ILE A 272 -17.77 -2.24 -16.02
C ILE A 272 -16.73 -2.99 -16.87
N ILE A 273 -16.93 -4.29 -17.11
CA ILE A 273 -15.97 -5.11 -17.86
C ILE A 273 -15.76 -4.55 -19.29
N PRO A 274 -16.82 -4.30 -20.07
CA PRO A 274 -16.67 -3.68 -21.39
C PRO A 274 -15.92 -2.33 -21.39
N GLN A 275 -16.14 -1.49 -20.38
CA GLN A 275 -15.48 -0.18 -20.24
C GLN A 275 -13.97 -0.34 -20.00
N LEU A 276 -13.59 -1.20 -19.05
CA LEU A 276 -12.18 -1.49 -18.78
C LEU A 276 -11.49 -2.13 -20.00
N MET A 277 -12.19 -3.01 -20.73
CA MET A 277 -11.69 -3.57 -22.00
C MET A 277 -11.48 -2.49 -23.07
N GLN A 278 -12.37 -1.50 -23.15
CA GLN A 278 -12.21 -0.38 -24.08
C GLN A 278 -10.96 0.45 -23.76
N PHE A 279 -10.68 0.70 -22.49
CA PHE A 279 -9.45 1.38 -22.07
C PHE A 279 -8.20 0.56 -22.40
N ALA A 280 -8.19 -0.72 -22.03
CA ALA A 280 -7.06 -1.60 -22.34
C ALA A 280 -6.83 -1.74 -23.85
N SER A 281 -7.89 -1.87 -24.65
CA SER A 281 -7.79 -2.03 -26.09
C SER A 281 -7.28 -0.77 -26.80
N SER A 282 -7.66 0.42 -26.33
CA SER A 282 -7.26 1.71 -26.94
C SER A 282 -5.73 1.90 -27.05
N PHE A 283 -4.96 1.31 -26.12
CA PHE A 283 -3.50 1.36 -26.11
C PHE A 283 -2.83 0.03 -26.52
N SER A 284 -3.63 -0.97 -26.89
CA SER A 284 -3.16 -2.29 -27.27
C SER A 284 -2.77 -2.35 -28.75
N ILE A 285 -1.89 -3.31 -29.08
CA ILE A 285 -1.45 -3.62 -30.46
C ILE A 285 -2.58 -4.05 -31.38
N ILE A 286 -3.72 -4.49 -30.82
CA ILE A 286 -4.90 -4.88 -31.60
C ILE A 286 -5.61 -3.69 -32.25
N THR A 287 -5.44 -2.49 -31.68
CA THR A 287 -6.00 -1.25 -32.24
C THR A 287 -5.14 -0.76 -33.38
N ASP A 288 -5.76 -0.12 -34.38
CA ASP A 288 -5.05 0.46 -35.51
C ASP A 288 -3.95 1.41 -35.02
N LYS A 289 -2.74 1.24 -35.56
CA LYS A 289 -1.55 1.97 -35.10
C LYS A 289 -1.71 3.47 -35.24
N SER A 290 -2.34 3.96 -36.31
CA SER A 290 -2.52 5.40 -36.51
C SER A 290 -3.46 6.01 -35.45
N ILE A 291 -4.52 5.29 -35.08
CA ILE A 291 -5.48 5.71 -34.04
C ILE A 291 -4.83 5.66 -32.66
N ARG A 292 -4.10 4.58 -32.37
CA ARG A 292 -3.35 4.42 -31.11
C ARG A 292 -2.32 5.54 -30.94
N ASP A 293 -1.46 5.76 -31.93
CA ASP A 293 -0.40 6.76 -31.88
C ASP A 293 -0.98 8.18 -31.76
N THR A 294 -2.11 8.46 -32.41
CA THR A 294 -2.81 9.74 -32.29
C THR A 294 -3.37 9.95 -30.89
N THR A 295 -4.00 8.91 -30.30
CA THR A 295 -4.52 8.96 -28.93
C THR A 295 -3.41 9.20 -27.92
N ILE A 296 -2.29 8.48 -28.04
CA ILE A 296 -1.14 8.63 -27.15
C ILE A 296 -0.58 10.06 -27.25
N LYS A 297 -0.37 10.59 -28.47
CA LYS A 297 0.16 11.95 -28.66
C LYS A 297 -0.77 13.03 -28.09
N ASP A 298 -2.07 12.90 -28.32
CA ASP A 298 -3.08 13.82 -27.77
C ASP A 298 -3.07 13.80 -26.23
N TRP A 299 -3.00 12.62 -25.62
CA TRP A 299 -2.95 12.49 -24.16
C TRP A 299 -1.65 13.04 -23.59
N ILE A 300 -0.51 12.76 -24.23
CA ILE A 300 0.79 13.32 -23.81
C ILE A 300 0.73 14.84 -23.84
N ALA A 301 0.24 15.46 -24.93
CA ALA A 301 0.10 16.91 -25.00
C ALA A 301 -0.72 17.47 -23.83
N LYS A 302 -1.87 16.84 -23.53
CA LYS A 302 -2.74 17.25 -22.41
C LYS A 302 -2.09 17.08 -21.05
N ILE A 303 -1.28 16.03 -20.85
CA ILE A 303 -0.50 15.84 -19.62
C ILE A 303 0.53 16.96 -19.48
N ILE A 304 1.26 17.28 -20.55
CA ILE A 304 2.26 18.35 -20.55
C ILE A 304 1.60 19.70 -20.25
N ASP A 305 0.49 20.03 -20.91
CA ASP A 305 -0.23 21.28 -20.68
C ASP A 305 -0.71 21.37 -19.21
N TYR A 306 -1.38 20.32 -18.72
CA TYR A 306 -1.90 20.27 -17.35
C TYR A 306 -0.80 20.44 -16.29
N THR A 307 0.35 19.83 -16.51
CA THR A 307 1.46 19.87 -15.55
C THR A 307 2.30 21.13 -15.67
N SER A 308 2.39 21.74 -16.85
CA SER A 308 3.10 23.01 -17.07
C SER A 308 2.33 24.21 -16.51
N ASP A 309 0.98 24.16 -16.54
CA ASP A 309 0.12 25.20 -15.99
C ASP A 309 0.14 25.28 -14.45
N ASN A 310 0.66 24.24 -13.78
CA ASN A 310 0.78 24.17 -12.33
C ASN A 310 2.25 24.12 -11.90
N LYS A 311 2.72 25.19 -11.25
CA LYS A 311 4.11 25.29 -10.79
C LYS A 311 4.55 24.11 -9.91
N GLU A 312 3.70 23.64 -9.00
CA GLU A 312 4.04 22.53 -8.11
C GLU A 312 4.24 21.21 -8.88
N LEU A 313 3.38 20.96 -9.89
CA LEU A 313 3.53 19.78 -10.75
C LEU A 313 4.74 19.89 -11.67
N SER A 314 5.02 21.09 -12.17
CA SER A 314 6.21 21.38 -12.98
C SER A 314 7.49 21.12 -12.18
N ASP A 315 7.60 21.64 -10.95
CA ASP A 315 8.73 21.40 -10.04
C ASP A 315 8.88 19.89 -9.70
N LYS A 316 7.76 19.17 -9.59
CA LYS A 316 7.73 17.71 -9.38
C LYS A 316 8.32 16.96 -10.58
N ILE A 317 7.92 17.31 -11.81
CA ILE A 317 8.47 16.72 -13.04
C ILE A 317 9.96 17.01 -13.17
N ASP A 318 10.37 18.24 -12.89
CA ASP A 318 11.78 18.64 -12.87
C ASP A 318 12.61 17.73 -11.96
N THR A 319 12.08 17.40 -10.79
CA THR A 319 12.70 16.49 -9.83
C THR A 319 12.79 15.08 -10.40
N TRP A 320 11.69 14.52 -10.90
CA TRP A 320 11.67 13.16 -11.47
C TRP A 320 12.63 13.01 -12.64
N VAL A 321 12.65 13.98 -13.54
CA VAL A 321 13.50 13.93 -14.74
C VAL A 321 14.98 14.05 -14.36
N LYS A 322 15.34 14.86 -13.36
CA LYS A 322 16.72 14.91 -12.84
C LYS A 322 17.11 13.64 -12.09
N GLU A 323 16.19 12.95 -11.43
CA GLU A 323 16.45 11.62 -10.86
C GLU A 323 16.72 10.57 -11.96
N MET A 324 16.00 10.64 -13.08
CA MET A 324 16.23 9.76 -14.24
C MET A 324 17.53 10.09 -14.99
N TYR A 325 17.83 11.37 -15.15
CA TYR A 325 18.99 11.86 -15.92
C TYR A 325 19.56 13.15 -15.28
N PRO A 326 20.51 13.01 -14.33
CA PRO A 326 21.01 14.14 -13.52
C PRO A 326 21.65 15.29 -14.30
N GLU A 327 22.28 14.97 -15.44
CA GLU A 327 23.00 15.93 -16.29
C GLU A 327 22.08 16.67 -17.28
N ILE A 328 20.76 16.51 -17.17
CA ILE A 328 19.82 17.15 -18.09
C ILE A 328 19.80 18.67 -17.90
N SER A 329 19.89 19.40 -19.00
CA SER A 329 19.65 20.85 -18.96
C SER A 329 18.17 21.12 -18.67
N THR A 330 17.85 22.15 -17.87
CA THR A 330 16.46 22.55 -17.58
C THR A 330 15.60 22.74 -18.83
N ARG A 331 16.19 23.28 -19.91
CA ARG A 331 15.50 23.50 -21.18
C ARG A 331 15.06 22.22 -21.90
N ALA A 332 15.66 21.07 -21.56
CA ALA A 332 15.37 19.78 -22.18
C ALA A 332 14.43 18.90 -21.34
N ILE A 333 14.06 19.32 -20.12
CA ILE A 333 13.29 18.51 -19.18
C ILE A 333 11.94 18.11 -19.77
N ILE A 334 11.17 19.07 -20.28
CA ILE A 334 9.83 18.81 -20.83
C ILE A 334 9.90 17.83 -22.01
N SER A 335 10.82 18.04 -22.95
CA SER A 335 11.00 17.13 -24.10
C SER A 335 11.44 15.73 -23.68
N PHE A 336 12.25 15.61 -22.63
CA PHE A 336 12.63 14.32 -22.08
C PHE A 336 11.46 13.63 -21.37
N PHE A 337 10.67 14.38 -20.61
CA PHE A 337 9.46 13.88 -19.96
C PHE A 337 8.43 13.39 -20.99
N GLU A 338 8.21 14.15 -22.07
CA GLU A 338 7.36 13.77 -23.19
C GLU A 338 7.78 12.41 -23.78
N LYS A 339 9.09 12.23 -24.02
CA LYS A 339 9.66 10.96 -24.48
C LYS A 339 9.41 9.84 -23.48
N LYS A 340 9.54 10.10 -22.18
CA LYS A 340 9.32 9.10 -21.13
C LYS A 340 7.85 8.71 -20.99
N LEU A 341 6.93 9.65 -21.17
CA LEU A 341 5.50 9.36 -21.24
C LEU A 341 5.19 8.45 -22.43
N LEU A 342 5.74 8.73 -23.61
CA LEU A 342 5.59 7.87 -24.78
C LEU A 342 6.10 6.46 -24.51
N GLU A 343 7.31 6.34 -23.95
CA GLU A 343 7.88 5.04 -23.57
C GLU A 343 7.00 4.29 -22.57
N ALA A 344 6.30 5.00 -21.67
CA ALA A 344 5.37 4.42 -20.70
C ALA A 344 4.06 3.96 -21.34
N PHE A 345 3.44 4.73 -22.23
CA PHE A 345 2.27 4.28 -22.99
C PHE A 345 2.57 3.04 -23.84
N GLU A 346 3.79 2.91 -24.37
CA GLU A 346 4.20 1.76 -25.18
C GLU A 346 4.53 0.51 -24.35
N ALA A 347 4.69 0.62 -23.03
CA ALA A 347 5.31 -0.43 -22.22
C ALA A 347 4.63 -0.73 -20.87
N ASN A 348 3.95 0.24 -20.27
CA ASN A 348 3.54 0.22 -18.87
C ASN A 348 2.19 0.94 -18.68
N VAL A 349 1.18 0.44 -19.39
CA VAL A 349 -0.23 0.86 -19.21
C VAL A 349 -0.88 -0.02 -18.16
N HIS A 350 -1.58 0.62 -17.24
CA HIS A 350 -2.27 0.00 -16.12
C HIS A 350 -3.72 0.47 -16.13
N VAL A 351 -4.66 -0.44 -15.88
CA VAL A 351 -6.08 -0.12 -15.66
C VAL A 351 -6.38 -0.38 -14.19
N PHE A 352 -6.78 0.68 -13.48
CA PHE A 352 -7.03 0.63 -12.04
C PHE A 352 -8.50 0.88 -11.73
N LEU A 353 -9.19 -0.16 -11.25
CA LEU A 353 -10.60 -0.08 -10.87
C LEU A 353 -10.75 0.23 -9.37
N ILE A 354 -11.47 1.29 -9.03
CA ILE A 354 -11.85 1.59 -7.65
C ILE A 354 -13.36 1.42 -7.53
N ILE A 355 -13.79 0.45 -6.71
CA ILE A 355 -15.21 0.04 -6.64
C ILE A 355 -15.68 -0.20 -5.21
N ASP A 356 -16.98 -0.09 -4.94
CA ASP A 356 -17.54 -0.31 -3.61
C ASP A 356 -17.64 -1.78 -3.19
N GLU A 357 -17.77 -2.69 -4.16
CA GLU A 357 -17.83 -4.13 -3.93
C GLU A 357 -17.25 -4.89 -5.12
N LEU A 358 -16.33 -5.82 -4.86
CA LEU A 358 -15.82 -6.75 -5.88
C LEU A 358 -15.37 -8.04 -5.19
N SER A 359 -15.86 -9.18 -5.66
CA SER A 359 -15.39 -10.48 -5.16
C SER A 359 -14.02 -10.82 -5.74
N TYR A 360 -13.31 -11.72 -5.07
CA TYR A 360 -12.02 -12.23 -5.56
C TYR A 360 -12.15 -12.84 -6.97
N ASP A 361 -13.15 -13.70 -7.20
CA ASP A 361 -13.37 -14.34 -8.51
C ASP A 361 -13.69 -13.33 -9.61
N GLN A 362 -14.44 -12.27 -9.28
CA GLN A 362 -14.70 -11.18 -10.21
C GLN A 362 -13.41 -10.43 -10.54
N LYS A 363 -12.59 -10.09 -9.54
CA LYS A 363 -11.29 -9.44 -9.72
C LYS A 363 -10.36 -10.26 -10.62
N GLU A 364 -10.23 -11.57 -10.37
CA GLU A 364 -9.41 -12.45 -11.21
C GLU A 364 -9.93 -12.55 -12.64
N THR A 365 -11.25 -12.63 -12.81
CA THR A 365 -11.86 -12.68 -14.15
C THR A 365 -11.52 -11.43 -14.95
N ILE A 366 -11.68 -10.24 -14.34
CA ILE A 366 -11.33 -8.97 -14.98
C ILE A 366 -9.84 -8.92 -15.27
N ARG A 367 -8.99 -9.32 -14.31
CA ARG A 367 -7.53 -9.35 -14.50
C ARG A 367 -7.15 -10.18 -15.72
N ASN A 368 -7.69 -11.39 -15.86
CA ASN A 368 -7.40 -12.27 -16.99
C ASN A 368 -7.82 -11.66 -18.33
N ILE A 369 -8.95 -10.96 -18.36
CA ILE A 369 -9.43 -10.26 -19.56
C ILE A 369 -8.48 -9.10 -19.90
N ILE A 370 -8.17 -8.22 -18.94
CA ILE A 370 -7.37 -7.01 -19.19
C ILE A 370 -5.90 -7.36 -19.50
N THR A 371 -5.32 -8.35 -18.83
CA THR A 371 -3.93 -8.77 -19.09
C THR A 371 -3.73 -9.49 -20.43
N SER A 372 -4.82 -9.87 -21.09
CA SER A 372 -4.77 -10.41 -22.46
C SER A 372 -4.39 -9.35 -23.52
N PHE A 373 -4.61 -8.07 -23.23
CA PHE A 373 -4.24 -6.96 -24.10
C PHE A 373 -2.74 -6.66 -23.95
N LYS A 374 -2.05 -6.41 -25.07
CA LYS A 374 -0.61 -6.14 -25.10
C LYS A 374 -0.32 -4.78 -25.69
N VAL A 375 0.58 -4.03 -25.08
CA VAL A 375 1.09 -2.74 -25.60
C VAL A 375 2.22 -2.95 -26.62
N GLU A 376 2.68 -1.89 -27.29
CA GLU A 376 3.64 -1.96 -28.41
C GLU A 376 4.90 -2.78 -28.09
N LYS A 377 5.46 -2.66 -26.88
CA LYS A 377 6.67 -3.41 -26.48
C LYS A 377 6.40 -4.86 -26.04
N GLY A 378 5.18 -5.36 -26.24
CA GLY A 378 4.79 -6.75 -25.99
C GLY A 378 4.40 -7.07 -24.54
N ASN A 379 4.54 -6.10 -23.62
CA ASN A 379 4.07 -6.22 -22.25
C ASN A 379 2.54 -6.27 -22.22
N SER A 380 1.98 -7.02 -21.27
CA SER A 380 0.55 -7.02 -21.01
C SER A 380 0.14 -5.73 -20.31
N VAL A 381 -1.09 -5.27 -20.58
CA VAL A 381 -1.74 -4.22 -19.78
C VAL A 381 -1.93 -4.77 -18.36
N VAL A 382 -1.51 -4.01 -17.36
CA VAL A 382 -1.65 -4.39 -15.94
C VAL A 382 -3.08 -4.09 -15.50
N PHE A 383 -3.63 -4.90 -14.59
CA PHE A 383 -4.92 -4.64 -13.95
C PHE A 383 -4.82 -4.83 -12.45
N ASP A 384 -5.21 -3.78 -11.72
CA ASP A 384 -5.50 -3.84 -10.30
C ASP A 384 -6.89 -3.30 -10.00
N ALA A 385 -7.40 -3.72 -8.84
CA ALA A 385 -8.64 -3.20 -8.31
C ALA A 385 -8.55 -3.05 -6.80
N SER A 386 -9.16 -1.99 -6.29
CA SER A 386 -9.31 -1.73 -4.87
C SER A 386 -10.77 -1.57 -4.50
N VAL A 387 -11.16 -2.24 -3.42
CA VAL A 387 -12.52 -2.16 -2.88
C VAL A 387 -12.57 -1.08 -1.81
N VAL A 388 -13.30 -0.01 -2.06
CA VAL A 388 -13.45 1.10 -1.12
C VAL A 388 -14.82 1.05 -0.45
N LYS A 389 -14.87 0.99 0.88
CA LYS A 389 -16.12 1.01 1.64
C LYS A 389 -16.23 2.26 2.49
N LEU A 390 -17.41 2.87 2.47
CA LEU A 390 -17.79 3.92 3.40
C LEU A 390 -18.34 3.27 4.66
N VAL A 391 -17.74 3.60 5.80
CA VAL A 391 -18.16 3.10 7.11
C VAL A 391 -18.53 4.24 8.03
N GLN A 392 -19.59 4.07 8.80
CA GLN A 392 -20.01 4.98 9.84
C GLN A 392 -19.63 4.38 11.19
N LYS A 393 -18.96 5.16 12.03
CA LYS A 393 -18.72 4.80 13.42
C LYS A 393 -20.00 5.01 14.22
N ILE A 394 -20.39 3.97 14.95
CA ILE A 394 -21.48 4.00 15.92
C ILE A 394 -20.82 4.05 17.29
N SER A 395 -20.70 5.25 17.85
CA SER A 395 -20.17 5.41 19.20
C SER A 395 -21.22 5.00 20.24
N PHE A 396 -20.78 4.29 21.28
CA PHE A 396 -21.63 3.96 22.42
C PHE A 396 -21.78 5.10 23.44
N VAL A 397 -20.95 6.15 23.32
CA VAL A 397 -20.82 7.21 24.33
C VAL A 397 -21.24 8.57 23.78
N ASN A 398 -20.91 8.88 22.51
CA ASN A 398 -21.20 10.17 21.89
C ASN A 398 -22.19 10.01 20.71
N GLN A 399 -23.01 11.04 20.46
CA GLN A 399 -23.98 11.06 19.35
C GLN A 399 -23.42 11.65 18.04
N GLU A 400 -22.11 11.86 17.95
CA GLU A 400 -21.49 12.44 16.76
C GLU A 400 -21.36 11.41 15.64
N PHE A 401 -21.71 11.84 14.42
CA PHE A 401 -21.58 11.03 13.22
C PHE A 401 -20.16 11.15 12.67
N GLU A 402 -19.34 10.14 12.92
CA GLU A 402 -18.02 10.01 12.30
C GLU A 402 -18.06 8.98 11.17
N TYR A 403 -17.48 9.32 10.02
CA TYR A 403 -17.37 8.45 8.87
C TYR A 403 -15.91 8.18 8.55
N ALA A 404 -15.62 6.98 8.06
CA ALA A 404 -14.32 6.61 7.55
C ALA A 404 -14.46 5.92 6.19
N LEU A 405 -13.40 6.02 5.39
CA LEU A 405 -13.24 5.26 4.17
C LEU A 405 -12.22 4.16 4.45
N THR A 406 -12.52 2.95 4.00
CA THR A 406 -11.61 1.81 4.07
C THR A 406 -11.32 1.34 2.65
N ALA A 407 -10.06 1.00 2.36
CA ALA A 407 -9.65 0.47 1.07
C ALA A 407 -9.03 -0.92 1.30
N GLN A 408 -9.36 -1.86 0.42
CA GLN A 408 -8.92 -3.27 0.45
C GLN A 408 -8.37 -3.71 -0.90
#